data_AF-Q2LT55-F1
#
_entry.id   AF-Q2LT55-F1
#
_cell.length_a   1.000
_cell.length_b   1.000
_cell.length_c   1.000
_cell.angle_alpha   90.00
_cell.angle_beta   90.00
_cell.angle_gamma   90.00
#
_symmetry.space_group_name_H-M   'P 1'
#
loop_
_entity.id
_entity.type
_entity.pdbx_description
1 polymer ?
#
loop_
_entity_poly.entity_id
_entity_poly.type
_entity_poly.pdbx_seq_one_letter_code
_entity_poly.pdbx_strand_id
1 'polypeptide(L)' 'MKRRDKMEKINKISIKEFKKQEDGSWVAVQNSDIQCESGKIIRIEPGFIFKKGITLAGADVASALDEICEAAETEMKG' A
#
# COMPACT_ATOMS: atom_id res chain seq x y z
N MET A 1 -8.67 8.77 -27.60
CA MET A 1 -7.45 8.59 -26.78
C MET A 1 -7.87 7.96 -25.46
N LYS A 2 -7.61 6.65 -25.25
CA LYS A 2 -7.88 6.00 -23.96
C LYS A 2 -7.06 6.74 -22.91
N ARG A 3 -7.72 7.37 -21.92
CA ARG A 3 -7.03 7.87 -20.73
C ARG A 3 -6.29 6.66 -20.18
N ARG A 4 -4.96 6.67 -20.26
CA ARG A 4 -4.15 5.73 -19.48
C ARG A 4 -4.48 6.12 -18.05
N ASP A 5 -5.34 5.36 -17.38
CA ASP A 5 -5.55 5.47 -15.94
C ASP A 5 -4.15 5.40 -15.33
N LYS A 6 -3.63 6.57 -14.98
CA LYS A 6 -2.27 6.71 -14.47
C LYS A 6 -2.34 6.02 -13.12
N MET A 7 -1.67 4.88 -12.99
CA MET A 7 -1.53 4.19 -11.71
C MET A 7 -1.04 5.22 -10.68
N GLU A 8 -1.82 5.43 -9.63
CA GLU A 8 -1.52 6.38 -8.58
C GLU A 8 -0.34 5.85 -7.79
N LYS A 9 0.70 6.68 -7.68
CA LYS A 9 1.83 6.37 -6.82
C LYS A 9 1.50 6.72 -5.38
N ILE A 10 1.85 5.83 -4.46
CA ILE A 10 1.75 6.07 -3.03
C ILE A 10 3.00 6.87 -2.61
N ASN A 11 2.79 8.05 -2.05
CA ASN A 11 3.83 8.93 -1.56
C ASN A 11 4.16 8.63 -0.09
N LYS A 12 3.13 8.34 0.72
CA LYS A 12 3.31 8.03 2.15
C LYS A 12 2.30 6.99 2.61
N ILE A 13 2.81 5.97 3.30
CA ILE A 13 2.04 4.90 3.94
C ILE A 13 2.85 4.39 5.15
N SER A 14 2.17 4.03 6.23
CA SER A 14 2.81 3.51 7.44
C SER A 14 2.65 2.00 7.50
N ILE A 15 3.71 1.25 7.17
CA ILE A 15 3.70 -0.22 7.18
C ILE A 15 3.24 -0.83 8.51
N LYS A 16 3.46 -0.14 9.64
CA LYS A 16 3.06 -0.58 10.99
C LYS A 16 1.54 -0.70 11.17
N GLU A 17 0.77 -0.01 10.33
CA GLU A 17 -0.70 -0.02 10.37
C GLU A 17 -1.28 -1.18 9.56
N PHE A 18 -0.41 -1.95 8.89
CA PHE A 18 -0.76 -3.09 8.07
C PHE A 18 -0.01 -4.34 8.55
N LYS A 19 -0.60 -5.49 8.27
CA LYS A 19 0.00 -6.80 8.53
C LYS A 19 -0.01 -7.62 7.25
N LYS A 20 1.16 -8.14 6.87
CA LYS A 20 1.27 -9.11 5.79
C LYS A 20 0.69 -10.44 6.25
N GLN A 21 -0.18 -11.01 5.43
CA GLN A 21 -0.81 -12.31 5.63
C GLN A 21 0.03 -13.42 4.98
N GLU A 22 -0.20 -14.67 5.39
CA GLU A 22 0.55 -15.84 4.89
C GLU A 22 0.34 -16.08 3.38
N ASP A 23 -0.80 -15.62 2.83
CA ASP A 23 -1.11 -15.68 1.40
C ASP A 23 -0.44 -14.56 0.58
N GLY A 24 0.34 -13.69 1.23
CA GLY A 24 1.03 -12.55 0.62
C GLY A 24 0.16 -11.31 0.45
N SER A 25 -1.10 -11.33 0.90
CA SER A 25 -1.93 -10.14 0.95
C SER A 25 -1.63 -9.29 2.20
N TRP A 26 -2.12 -8.05 2.23
CA TRP A 26 -1.93 -7.13 3.35
C TRP A 26 -3.28 -6.76 3.95
N VAL A 27 -3.39 -6.76 5.28
CA VAL A 27 -4.60 -6.31 5.99
C VAL A 27 -4.29 -5.08 6.84
N ALA A 28 -5.14 -4.06 6.78
CA ALA A 28 -5.08 -2.94 7.70
C ALA A 28 -5.51 -3.41 9.09
N VAL A 29 -4.65 -3.27 10.10
CA VAL A 29 -4.96 -3.68 11.48
C VAL A 29 -5.50 -2.53 12.32
N GLN A 30 -5.35 -1.30 11.84
CA GLN A 30 -5.88 -0.07 12.43
C GLN A 30 -6.26 0.93 11.32
N ASN A 31 -6.87 2.06 11.70
CA ASN A 31 -7.10 3.16 10.76
C ASN A 31 -5.78 3.65 10.18
N SER A 32 -5.77 3.85 8.86
CA SER A 32 -4.60 4.31 8.12
C SER A 32 -4.99 5.33 7.06
N ASP A 33 -4.15 6.33 6.87
CA ASP A 33 -4.27 7.32 5.82
C ASP A 33 -3.15 7.09 4.79
N ILE A 34 -3.53 6.72 3.57
CA ILE A 34 -2.59 6.54 2.45
C ILE A 34 -2.57 7.84 1.66
N GLN A 35 -1.40 8.47 1.57
CA GLN A 35 -1.22 9.68 0.78
C GLN A 35 -0.63 9.32 -0.58
N CYS A 36 -1.34 9.68 -1.65
CA CYS A 36 -0.89 9.52 -3.03
C CYS A 36 -0.08 10.74 -3.49
N GLU A 37 0.75 10.55 -4.52
CA GLU A 37 1.57 11.61 -5.14
C GLU A 37 0.71 12.75 -5.72
N SER A 38 -0.51 12.45 -6.16
CA SER A 38 -1.49 13.44 -6.63
C SER A 38 -2.03 14.36 -5.52
N GLY A 39 -1.68 14.11 -4.26
CA GLY A 39 -2.25 14.79 -3.09
C GLY A 39 -3.56 14.18 -2.59
N LYS A 40 -4.07 13.13 -3.26
CA LYS A 40 -5.22 12.35 -2.79
C LYS A 40 -4.88 11.63 -1.50
N ILE A 41 -5.83 11.63 -0.55
CA ILE A 41 -5.74 10.87 0.70
C ILE A 41 -6.81 9.78 0.67
N ILE A 42 -6.38 8.54 0.83
CA ILE A 42 -7.26 7.37 0.89
C ILE A 42 -7.29 6.91 2.35
N ARG A 43 -8.47 7.00 2.97
CA ARG A 43 -8.67 6.54 4.35
C ARG A 43 -9.06 5.08 4.35
N ILE A 44 -8.32 4.29 5.12
CA ILE A 44 -8.50 2.84 5.23
C ILE A 44 -9.01 2.53 6.62
N GLU A 45 -10.09 1.77 6.65
CA GLU A 45 -10.65 1.24 7.89
C GLU A 45 -9.95 -0.07 8.27
N PRO A 46 -9.82 -0.38 9.57
CA PRO A 46 -9.29 -1.65 10.03
C PRO A 46 -10.11 -2.82 9.47
N GLY A 47 -9.42 -3.90 9.10
CA GLY A 47 -9.99 -5.10 8.48
C GLY A 47 -10.01 -5.06 6.95
N PHE A 48 -9.64 -3.93 6.32
CA PHE A 48 -9.55 -3.86 4.86
C PHE A 48 -8.37 -4.67 4.34
N ILE A 49 -8.60 -5.50 3.31
CA ILE A 49 -7.60 -6.41 2.72
C ILE A 49 -7.17 -5.90 1.34
N PHE A 50 -5.87 -5.86 1.12
CA PHE A 50 -5.20 -5.48 -0.11
C PHE A 50 -4.49 -6.68 -0.71
N LYS A 51 -4.84 -7.02 -1.94
CA LYS A 51 -4.18 -8.09 -2.70
C LYS A 51 -3.32 -7.50 -3.81
N LYS A 52 -2.19 -8.14 -4.07
CA LYS A 52 -1.26 -7.74 -5.13
C LYS A 52 -1.97 -7.67 -6.49
N GLY A 53 -1.73 -6.59 -7.22
CA GLY A 53 -2.34 -6.34 -8.53
C GLY A 53 -3.77 -5.80 -8.48
N ILE A 54 -4.38 -5.62 -7.29
CA ILE A 54 -5.64 -4.91 -7.13
C ILE A 54 -5.35 -3.47 -6.73
N THR A 55 -5.91 -2.52 -7.47
CA THR A 55 -5.76 -1.10 -7.16
C THR A 55 -6.93 -0.60 -6.32
N LEU A 56 -6.61 0.09 -5.22
CA LEU A 56 -7.57 0.88 -4.48
C LEU A 56 -7.48 2.33 -4.96
N ALA A 57 -8.56 2.83 -5.55
CA ALA A 57 -8.67 4.20 -6.02
C ALA A 57 -7.54 4.63 -6.98
N GLY A 58 -7.00 3.67 -7.74
CA GLY A 58 -5.89 3.85 -8.69
C GLY A 58 -4.51 3.45 -8.15
N ALA A 59 -4.36 3.20 -6.85
CA ALA A 59 -3.09 2.87 -6.20
C ALA A 59 -3.00 1.38 -5.83
N ASP A 60 -1.88 0.72 -6.13
CA ASP A 60 -1.61 -0.64 -5.65
C ASP A 60 -0.91 -0.57 -4.29
N VAL A 61 -1.72 -0.69 -3.24
CA VAL A 61 -1.28 -0.60 -1.84
C VAL A 61 -0.44 -1.81 -1.44
N ALA A 62 -0.80 -3.00 -1.92
CA ALA A 62 -0.09 -4.23 -1.56
C ALA A 62 1.34 -4.23 -2.12
N SER A 63 1.51 -3.81 -3.38
CA SER A 63 2.83 -3.69 -4.00
C SER A 63 3.71 -2.67 -3.28
N ALA A 64 3.17 -1.50 -2.92
CA ALA A 64 3.93 -0.48 -2.18
C ALA A 64 4.34 -0.96 -0.78
N LEU A 65 3.47 -1.70 -0.07
CA LEU A 65 3.81 -2.28 1.23
C LEU A 65 4.87 -3.37 1.11
N ASP A 66 4.83 -4.19 0.05
CA ASP A 66 5.88 -5.17 -0.25
C ASP A 66 7.24 -4.48 -0.45
N GLU A 67 7.29 -3.43 -1.27
CA GLU A 67 8.53 -2.67 -1.51
C GLU A 67 9.11 -2.08 -0.21
N ILE A 68 8.26 -1.53 0.65
CA ILE A 68 8.69 -0.98 1.96
C ILE A 68 9.15 -2.09 2.90
N CYS A 69 8.47 -3.24 2.90
CA CYS A 69 8.82 -4.39 3.71
C CYS A 69 10.20 -4.94 3.31
N GLU A 70 10.42 -5.15 2.01
CA GLU A 70 11.69 -5.64 1.46
C GLU A 70 12.84 -4.65 1.72
N ALA A 71 12.58 -3.34 1.59
CA ALA A 71 13.55 -2.30 1.93
C ALA A 71 13.92 -2.32 3.43
N ALA A 72 12.93 -2.51 4.32
CA ALA A 72 13.16 -2.59 5.76
C ALA A 72 13.98 -3.83 6.17
N GLU A 73 13.83 -4.95 5.47
CA GLU A 73 14.62 -6.17 5.71
C GLU A 73 16.08 -6.03 5.24
N THR A 74 16.33 -5.17 4.25
CA THR A 74 17.67 -4.96 3.67
C THR A 74 18.58 -4.13 4.59
N GLU A 75 18.02 -3.20 5.37
CA GLU A 75 18.77 -2.33 6.29
C GLU A 75 19.28 -3.04 7.56
N MET A 76 18.84 -4.27 7.84
CA MET A 76 19.26 -5.04 9.03
C MET A 76 20.41 -6.04 8.76
N LYS A 77 20.95 -6.07 7.52
CA LYS A 77 22.11 -6.91 7.16
C LYS A 77 23.40 -6.12 6.87
N GLY A 78 23.39 -4.81 7.13
CA GLY A 78 24.54 -3.91 6.98
C GLY A 78 25.37 -3.78 8.24
#